data_AF-A0A9D7U6L4-F1
#
_entry.id   AF-A0A9D7U6L4-F1
#
_cell.length_a   1.000
_cell.length_b   1.000
_cell.length_c   1.000
_cell.angle_alpha   90.00
_cell.angle_beta   90.00
_cell.angle_gamma   90.00
#
_symmetry.space_group_name_H-M   'P 1'
#
loop_
_entity.id
_entity.type
_entity.pdbx_description
1 polymer ?
#
loop_
_entity_poly.entity_id
_entity_poly.type
_entity_poly.pdbx_seq_one_letter_code
_entity_poly.pdbx_strand_id
1 'polypeptide(L)' 'MNSFQIVKAKKLLGELLAEQPEHRLHTDRALSLLNEAGFQVSPDVLRVLVLGSSTQNLAFNESGTEIVAIWDTQ' A
#
# COMPACT_ATOMS: atom_id res chain seq x y z
N MET A 1 14.76 5.02 0.52
CA MET A 1 14.45 3.75 -0.17
C MET A 1 14.89 3.83 -1.63
N ASN A 2 15.48 2.77 -2.17
CA ASN A 2 15.77 2.67 -3.61
C ASN A 2 14.58 2.08 -4.40
N SER A 3 14.65 2.12 -5.73
CA SER A 3 13.59 1.63 -6.62
C SER A 3 13.20 0.17 -6.38
N PHE A 4 14.16 -0.69 -6.04
CA PHE A 4 13.90 -2.10 -5.76
C PHE A 4 13.14 -2.30 -4.44
N GLN A 5 13.46 -1.53 -3.41
CA GLN A 5 12.74 -1.54 -2.13
C GLN A 5 11.31 -1.02 -2.29
N ILE A 6 11.08 -0.02 -3.15
CA ILE A 6 9.74 0.51 -3.47
C ILE A 6 8.85 -0.58 -4.07
N VAL A 7 9.36 -1.33 -5.06
CA VAL A 7 8.61 -2.43 -5.69
C VAL A 7 8.27 -3.53 -4.68
N LYS A 8 9.22 -3.92 -3.82
CA LYS A 8 8.99 -4.92 -2.78
C LYS A 8 7.98 -4.46 -1.73
N ALA A 9 8.09 -3.23 -1.24
CA ALA A 9 7.15 -2.65 -0.29
C ALA A 9 5.73 -2.59 -0.88
N LYS A 10 5.61 -2.21 -2.16
CA LYS A 10 4.31 -2.19 -2.85
C LYS A 10 3.71 -3.58 -2.99
N LYS A 11 4.51 -4.58 -3.37
CA LYS A 11 4.05 -5.98 -3.46
C LYS A 11 3.50 -6.48 -2.12
N LEU A 12 4.24 -6.25 -1.03
CA LEU A 12 3.81 -6.60 0.32
C LEU A 12 2.53 -5.86 0.71
N LEU A 13 2.43 -4.56 0.40
CA LEU A 13 1.20 -3.79 0.66
C LEU A 13 -0.02 -4.40 -0.04
N GLY A 14 0.12 -4.84 -1.29
CA GLY A 14 -0.95 -5.54 -1.99
C GLY A 14 -1.30 -6.90 -1.40
N GLU A 15 -0.31 -7.66 -0.93
CA GLU A 15 -0.54 -8.94 -0.22
C GLU A 15 -1.30 -8.70 1.09
N LEU A 16 -0.90 -7.71 1.88
CA LEU A 16 -1.58 -7.32 3.11
C LEU A 16 -3.03 -6.91 2.85
N LEU A 17 -3.29 -6.15 1.79
CA LEU A 17 -4.64 -5.76 1.38
C LEU A 17 -5.46 -6.98 0.90
N ALA A 18 -4.86 -7.93 0.21
CA ALA A 18 -5.56 -9.14 -0.23
C ALA A 18 -6.05 -10.00 0.93
N GLU A 19 -5.35 -9.98 2.07
CA GLU A 19 -5.72 -10.68 3.31
C GLU A 19 -6.80 -9.96 4.14
N GLN A 20 -7.07 -8.67 3.87
CA GLN A 20 -8.08 -7.92 4.60
C GLN A 20 -9.49 -8.17 4.04
N PRO A 21 -10.52 -8.16 4.91
CA PRO A 21 -11.90 -8.06 4.45
C PRO A 21 -12.08 -6.81 3.60
N GLU A 22 -12.84 -6.92 2.52
CA GLU A 22 -13.12 -5.83 1.56
C GLU A 22 -11.89 -5.25 0.84
N HIS A 23 -10.72 -5.85 1.01
CA HIS A 23 -9.44 -5.38 0.47
C HIS A 23 -9.09 -3.95 0.87
N ARG A 24 -9.34 -3.60 2.15
CA ARG A 24 -9.08 -2.28 2.72
C ARG A 24 -8.13 -2.37 3.91
N LEU A 25 -7.24 -1.40 4.05
CA LEU A 25 -6.30 -1.33 5.16
C LEU A 25 -6.09 0.12 5.61
N HIS A 26 -6.19 0.39 6.91
CA HIS A 26 -5.90 1.72 7.45
C HIS A 26 -4.47 2.16 7.15
N THR A 27 -4.31 3.43 6.80
CA THR A 27 -3.01 4.04 6.43
C THR A 27 -1.98 3.86 7.54
N ASP A 28 -2.35 4.12 8.80
CA ASP A 28 -1.44 3.96 9.95
C ASP A 28 -1.02 2.49 10.14
N ARG A 29 -1.96 1.56 9.92
CA ARG A 29 -1.67 0.14 10.02
C ARG A 29 -0.73 -0.33 8.90
N ALA A 30 -0.94 0.15 7.68
CA ALA A 30 -0.05 -0.10 6.55
C ALA A 30 1.37 0.44 6.82
N LEU A 31 1.48 1.65 7.38
CA LEU A 31 2.77 2.21 7.81
C LEU A 31 3.46 1.31 8.82
N SER A 32 2.77 0.92 9.90
CA SER A 32 3.35 0.05 10.93
C SER A 32 3.82 -1.28 10.34
N LEU A 33 2.97 -1.97 9.57
CA LEU A 33 3.30 -3.27 8.99
C LEU A 33 4.49 -3.23 8.04
N LEU A 34 4.58 -2.19 7.20
CA LEU A 34 5.70 -2.03 6.29
C LEU A 34 7.01 -1.73 7.04
N ASN A 35 6.95 -0.92 8.10
CA ASN A 35 8.12 -0.65 8.95
C ASN A 35 8.54 -1.88 9.77
N GLU A 36 7.58 -2.65 10.30
CA GLU A 36 7.82 -3.94 10.98
C GLU A 36 8.49 -4.96 10.02
N ALA A 37 8.12 -4.95 8.74
CA ALA A 37 8.77 -5.74 7.70
C ALA A 37 10.15 -5.20 7.26
N GLY A 38 10.65 -4.14 7.89
CA GLY A 38 11.98 -3.57 7.65
C GLY A 38 12.05 -2.54 6.53
N PHE A 39 10.92 -2.09 5.98
CA PHE A 39 10.89 -1.02 4.99
C PHE A 39 10.83 0.35 5.67
N GLN A 40 11.71 1.27 5.29
CA GLN A 40 11.66 2.65 5.77
C GLN A 40 10.57 3.45 5.04
N VAL A 41 9.32 3.30 5.49
CA VAL A 41 8.15 3.92 4.87
C VAL A 41 7.64 5.07 5.75
N SER A 42 7.78 6.30 5.25
CA SER A 42 7.10 7.48 5.78
C SER A 42 5.72 7.65 5.13
N PRO A 43 4.84 8.54 5.66
CA PRO A 43 3.56 8.85 5.03
C PRO A 43 3.69 9.26 3.55
N ASP A 44 4.70 10.06 3.21
CA ASP A 44 4.96 10.46 1.81
C ASP A 44 5.38 9.28 0.94
N VAL A 45 6.24 8.40 1.46
CA VAL A 45 6.64 7.17 0.74
C VAL A 45 5.42 6.26 0.55
N LEU A 46 4.54 6.14 1.55
CA LEU A 46 3.31 5.36 1.43
C LEU A 46 2.39 5.92 0.33
N ARG A 47 2.26 7.25 0.23
CA ARG A 47 1.52 7.88 -0.87
C ARG A 47 2.12 7.53 -2.23
N VAL A 48 3.44 7.53 -2.36
CA VAL A 48 4.13 7.10 -3.59
C VAL A 48 3.88 5.61 -3.88
N LEU A 49 3.87 4.75 -2.86
CA LEU A 49 3.57 3.32 -3.03
C LEU A 49 2.14 3.09 -3.53
N VAL A 50 1.16 3.79 -2.96
CA VAL A 50 -0.25 3.67 -3.34
C VAL A 50 -0.49 4.25 -4.73
N LEU A 51 -0.13 5.52 -4.94
CA LEU A 51 -0.43 6.27 -6.17
C LEU A 51 0.55 6.01 -7.33
N GLY A 52 1.71 5.41 -7.04
CA GLY A 52 2.72 5.14 -8.05
C GLY A 52 2.26 4.10 -9.07
N SER A 53 2.47 4.38 -10.36
CA SER A 53 2.12 3.47 -11.46
C SER A 53 3.16 2.35 -11.57
N SER A 54 2.78 1.09 -11.32
CA SER A 54 3.60 -0.03 -11.81
C SER A 54 2.85 -1.35 -11.99
N THR A 55 2.02 -1.79 -11.05
CA THR A 55 1.55 -3.20 -11.06
C THR A 55 0.27 -3.50 -10.28
N GLN A 56 -0.11 -2.66 -9.32
CA GLN A 56 -1.30 -2.85 -8.50
C GLN A 56 -2.07 -1.53 -8.48
N ASN A 57 -3.36 -1.60 -8.79
CA ASN A 57 -4.27 -0.46 -8.71
C ASN A 57 -4.66 -0.31 -7.24
N LEU A 58 -3.96 0.57 -6.53
CA LEU A 58 -4.26 0.94 -5.16
C LEU A 58 -4.73 2.38 -5.15
N ALA A 59 -5.67 2.70 -4.27
CA ALA A 59 -6.13 4.06 -4.05
C ALA A 59 -6.30 4.34 -2.56
N PHE A 60 -6.50 5.61 -2.23
CA PHE A 60 -7.00 5.99 -0.91
C PHE A 60 -8.52 6.13 -0.96
N ASN A 61 -9.18 5.91 0.17
CA ASN A 61 -10.57 6.34 0.35
C ASN A 61 -10.67 7.89 0.33
N GLU A 62 -11.89 8.43 0.30
CA GLU A 62 -12.13 9.89 0.21
C GLU A 62 -11.45 10.69 1.33
N SER A 63 -11.31 10.09 2.51
CA SER A 63 -10.69 10.71 3.70
C SER A 63 -9.17 10.58 3.74
N GLY A 64 -8.55 9.76 2.90
CA GLY A 64 -7.12 9.43 2.97
C GLY A 64 -6.70 8.52 4.14
N THR A 65 -7.67 7.99 4.89
CA THR A 65 -7.44 7.20 6.12
C THR A 65 -7.29 5.71 5.86
N GLU A 66 -7.69 5.25 4.68
CA GLU A 66 -7.61 3.86 4.27
C GLU A 66 -7.05 3.76 2.85
N ILE A 67 -6.32 2.67 2.63
CA ILE A 67 -5.86 2.21 1.33
C ILE A 67 -6.82 1.12 0.88
N VAL A 68 -7.26 1.19 -0.38
CA VAL A 68 -8.16 0.24 -1.00
C VAL A 68 -7.49 -0.36 -2.23
N ALA A 69 -7.59 -1.68 -2.41
CA ALA A 69 -7.22 -2.30 -3.66
C ALA A 69 -8.37 -2.16 -4.67
N ILE A 70 -8.09 -1.57 -5.82
CA ILE A 70 -9.02 -1.48 -6.95
C ILE A 70 -8.73 -2.70 -7.83
N TRP A 71 -9.62 -3.68 -7.76
CA TRP A 71 -9.57 -4.81 -8.69
C TRP A 71 -10.39 -4.40 -9.90
N ASP A 72 -9.75 -4.33 -11.07
CA ASP A 72 -10.50 -4.22 -12.33
C ASP A 72 -11.36 -5.48 -12.41
N THR A 73 -12.66 -5.32 -12.16
CA THR A 73 -13.64 -6.38 -12.35
C THR A 73 -13.87 -6.46 -13.85
N GLN A 74 -13.07 -7.28 -14.54
CA GLN A 74 -13.45 -7.83 -15.83
C GLN A 74 -14.33 -9.05 -15.63
#